data_AF-A0A1G2YGQ8-F1
#
_entry.id   AF-A0A1G2YGQ8-F1
#
_cell.length_a   1.000
_cell.length_b   1.000
_cell.length_c   1.000
_cell.angle_alpha   90.00
_cell.angle_beta   90.00
_cell.angle_gamma   90.00
#
_symmetry.space_group_name_H-M   'P 1'
#
loop_
_entity.id
_entity.type
_entity.pdbx_description
1 polymer ?
#
loop_
_entity_poly.entity_id
_entity_poly.type
_entity_poly.pdbx_seq_one_letter_code
_entity_poly.pdbx_strand_id
1 'polypeptide(L)'
;MNIRLYSALVILCVFISTAFPKDASWKKEKLSLRLGNEKEVTGIYYAPDNKPKLKEKATTGQVSRKKIMPERFKRQKKMDTGPDNTVFASVINSPPIDGFVPWIAISATDKNTSDDFTAYVENSYSGLPLVGDATHNFAIGLFDTGASAHVIGYASSLNLGITGDYLSPSTTVLGGVSGSVDAAVSYPIGIFAAGLGAISAGTLDLAKLKGESNVTVAVGMEPVGVPDVATAIGSPFSVFYTTVFDVENPVTVVYDGNTYTAPAISIYEHDDPAVAIYSNSIPLELRPLGSTSVQYVPSLDFNENFEFYPATPSILTGNLSQSLFFVSSVDMVDGIFSAIDRQRFMFDTGAQITVIGSRVAARLGLDKAKPEFEVEITGVTGEMTSAPGFYIDKLEIPALGDWMSFTNIPVVLLDISSPEGGTLDGIIGMNLFIETNFVLRGGGFMLEPDPMLEYQLISASTVIGDIAPVGGDGMVDYKDLALFASCWLATQESSNWNAACDIVPAITGTTRINFADFALLSANWLSGY
;
A
#
# COMPACT_ATOMS: atom_id res chain seq x y z
N MET A 1 39.22 -2.16 -22.16
CA MET A 1 38.64 -0.81 -22.13
C MET A 1 37.24 -0.98 -21.55
N ASN A 2 37.10 -0.83 -20.22
CA ASN A 2 35.84 -1.09 -19.53
C ASN A 2 34.88 0.06 -19.81
N ILE A 3 34.02 -0.11 -20.82
CA ILE A 3 32.88 0.79 -20.99
C ILE A 3 31.93 0.43 -19.85
N ARG A 4 31.95 1.20 -18.76
CA ARG A 4 30.89 1.18 -17.75
C ARG A 4 29.64 1.76 -18.40
N LEU A 5 28.90 0.93 -19.12
CA LEU A 5 27.58 1.25 -19.67
C LEU A 5 26.53 0.94 -18.60
N TYR A 6 25.74 1.97 -18.28
CA TYR A 6 24.50 1.96 -17.50
C TYR A 6 24.56 1.43 -16.06
N SER A 7 24.77 2.32 -15.10
CA SER A 7 24.28 2.12 -13.73
C SER A 7 22.76 2.30 -13.75
N ALA A 8 21.98 1.22 -13.81
CA ALA A 8 20.55 1.26 -13.56
C ALA A 8 20.34 1.51 -12.06
N LEU A 9 19.76 2.65 -11.71
CA LEU A 9 19.30 2.92 -10.34
C LEU A 9 17.97 2.21 -10.16
N VAL A 10 17.93 1.16 -9.35
CA VAL A 10 16.68 0.51 -8.95
C VAL A 10 16.11 1.32 -7.79
N ILE A 11 14.90 1.84 -7.93
CA ILE A 11 14.21 2.57 -6.87
C ILE A 11 13.42 1.54 -6.07
N LEU A 12 13.76 1.42 -4.79
CA LEU A 12 13.01 0.66 -3.79
C LEU A 12 12.54 1.65 -2.72
N CYS A 13 11.23 1.88 -2.66
CA CYS A 13 10.59 2.85 -1.76
C CYS A 13 9.89 2.14 -0.60
N VAL A 14 10.66 1.45 0.25
CA VAL A 14 10.10 0.90 1.49
C VAL A 14 10.09 1.98 2.57
N PHE A 15 8.90 2.46 2.93
CA PHE A 15 8.73 3.42 4.02
C PHE A 15 8.19 2.74 5.27
N ILE A 16 9.07 2.56 6.24
CA ILE A 16 8.74 2.07 7.57
C ILE A 16 8.96 3.21 8.54
N SER A 17 7.90 3.66 9.23
CA SER A 17 7.88 4.88 10.05
C SER A 17 8.01 4.63 11.57
N THR A 18 9.00 5.22 12.27
CA THR A 18 9.34 4.87 13.68
C THR A 18 9.87 5.98 14.62
N ALA A 19 9.61 7.27 14.36
CA ALA A 19 9.97 8.58 15.01
C ALA A 19 11.04 8.76 16.17
N PHE A 20 11.59 9.99 16.31
CA PHE A 20 12.48 10.52 17.40
C PHE A 20 11.96 11.86 18.00
N PRO A 21 12.43 12.36 19.17
CA PRO A 21 12.13 13.71 19.66
C PRO A 21 13.19 14.73 19.24
N LYS A 22 12.75 15.89 18.76
CA LYS A 22 13.59 17.09 18.58
C LYS A 22 13.73 17.93 19.86
N ASP A 23 12.77 17.82 20.78
CA ASP A 23 12.69 18.62 22.01
C ASP A 23 12.27 17.73 23.19
N ALA A 24 12.86 17.94 24.37
CA ALA A 24 12.59 17.16 25.58
C ALA A 24 11.13 17.28 26.06
N SER A 25 10.38 18.23 25.53
CA SER A 25 8.95 18.44 25.78
C SER A 25 8.04 17.51 24.98
N TRP A 26 8.51 16.89 23.89
CA TRP A 26 7.71 16.02 23.03
C TRP A 26 7.45 14.66 23.69
N LYS A 27 6.24 14.13 23.50
CA LYS A 27 5.85 12.81 24.04
C LYS A 27 6.15 11.73 23.00
N LYS A 28 6.67 10.58 23.46
CA LYS A 28 6.81 9.35 22.67
C LYS A 28 5.64 8.42 22.97
N GLU A 29 4.93 7.97 21.95
CA GLU A 29 4.00 6.83 22.04
C GLU A 29 4.66 5.61 21.43
N LYS A 30 4.84 4.55 22.23
CA LYS A 30 5.46 3.31 21.76
C LYS A 30 4.49 2.55 20.88
N LEU A 31 4.93 2.26 19.67
CA LEU A 31 4.32 1.26 18.81
C LEU A 31 5.13 -0.04 18.96
N SER A 32 4.48 -1.17 18.72
CA SER A 32 5.13 -2.49 18.67
C SER A 32 4.70 -3.14 17.36
N LEU A 33 5.17 -2.57 16.25
CA LEU A 33 5.00 -3.12 14.91
C LEU A 33 6.31 -3.79 14.52
N ARG A 34 6.32 -5.13 14.58
CA ARG A 34 7.45 -5.93 14.10
C ARG A 34 7.28 -6.18 12.62
N LEU A 35 8.33 -5.89 11.87
CA LEU A 35 8.45 -6.11 10.45
C LEU A 35 9.55 -7.16 10.32
N GLY A 36 9.33 -8.21 9.53
CA GLY A 36 10.23 -9.37 9.46
C GLY A 36 11.72 -9.02 9.36
N ASN A 37 12.58 -9.90 9.87
CA ASN A 37 14.04 -9.74 9.98
C ASN A 37 14.48 -8.54 10.83
N GLU A 38 14.23 -8.61 12.14
CA GLU A 38 14.74 -7.68 13.18
C GLU A 38 14.36 -6.19 13.05
N LYS A 39 13.42 -5.83 12.18
CA LYS A 39 12.96 -4.43 12.02
C LYS A 39 11.77 -4.14 12.94
N GLU A 40 11.90 -3.13 13.79
CA GLU A 40 10.87 -2.77 14.78
C GLU A 40 10.50 -1.29 14.69
N VAL A 41 9.20 -1.02 14.63
CA VAL A 41 8.65 0.31 14.81
C VAL A 41 8.63 0.67 16.29
N THR A 42 9.49 1.62 16.72
CA THR A 42 9.68 1.89 18.15
C THR A 42 8.85 3.05 18.73
N GLY A 43 8.27 3.94 17.91
CA GLY A 43 7.27 4.92 18.37
C GLY A 43 6.97 6.11 17.44
N ILE A 44 6.05 6.98 17.86
CA ILE A 44 5.70 8.28 17.23
C ILE A 44 5.91 9.42 18.23
N TYR A 45 6.41 10.58 17.78
CA TYR A 45 6.68 11.74 18.63
C TYR A 45 5.86 12.94 18.21
N TYR A 46 5.36 13.64 19.22
CA TYR A 46 4.44 14.74 19.04
C TYR A 46 4.53 15.77 20.17
N ALA A 47 4.17 17.02 19.86
CA ALA A 47 4.00 18.05 20.86
C ALA A 47 2.88 17.69 21.85
N PRO A 48 2.99 17.98 23.17
CA PRO A 48 2.05 17.51 24.19
C PRO A 48 0.56 17.78 23.96
N ASP A 49 0.25 18.80 23.16
CA ASP A 49 -1.07 19.30 22.77
C ASP A 49 -1.56 18.75 21.42
N ASN A 50 -0.75 17.95 20.72
CA ASN A 50 -1.05 17.43 19.38
C ASN A 50 -0.85 15.91 19.27
N LYS A 51 -1.57 15.14 20.11
CA LYS A 51 -1.48 13.67 20.07
C LYS A 51 -1.97 13.14 18.70
N PRO A 52 -1.14 12.39 17.95
CA PRO A 52 -1.52 11.83 16.68
C PRO A 52 -2.49 10.66 16.87
N LYS A 53 -3.38 10.48 15.90
CA LYS A 53 -4.24 9.30 15.83
C LYS A 53 -3.43 8.14 15.25
N LEU A 54 -3.16 7.14 16.08
CA LEU A 54 -2.55 5.88 15.68
C LEU A 54 -3.62 4.83 15.49
N LYS A 55 -3.34 3.77 14.74
CA LYS A 55 -4.22 2.59 14.72
C LYS A 55 -4.23 1.93 16.11
N GLU A 56 -5.19 2.30 16.96
CA GLU A 56 -5.33 1.72 18.29
C GLU A 56 -5.80 0.26 18.20
N LYS A 57 -5.18 -0.64 18.97
CA LYS A 57 -5.91 -1.84 19.43
C LYS A 57 -6.98 -1.32 20.39
N ALA A 58 -8.25 -1.43 20.00
CA ALA A 58 -9.44 -1.05 20.75
C ALA A 58 -9.19 -0.76 22.24
N THR A 59 -8.91 0.50 22.59
CA THR A 59 -8.93 0.93 23.99
C THR A 59 -9.40 2.37 24.12
N THR A 60 -10.55 2.52 24.78
CA THR A 60 -11.30 3.74 25.07
C THR A 60 -10.47 4.93 25.55
N GLY A 61 -10.55 6.06 24.83
CA GLY A 61 -10.09 7.38 25.29
C GLY A 61 -10.76 8.54 24.53
N GLN A 62 -11.42 9.46 25.25
CA GLN A 62 -12.06 10.65 24.69
C GLN A 62 -11.04 11.64 24.10
N VAL A 63 -11.28 12.12 22.87
CA VAL A 63 -10.48 13.17 22.21
C VAL A 63 -11.28 14.46 22.00
N SER A 64 -10.61 15.59 22.25
CA SER A 64 -11.12 16.96 22.11
C SER A 64 -11.07 17.44 20.64
N ARG A 65 -12.21 17.89 20.09
CA ARG A 65 -12.31 18.44 18.72
C ARG A 65 -11.79 19.89 18.66
N LYS A 66 -10.90 20.19 17.70
CA LYS A 66 -10.64 21.57 17.24
C LYS A 66 -11.95 22.14 16.65
N LYS A 67 -12.35 23.30 17.15
CA LYS A 67 -13.59 23.98 16.75
C LYS A 67 -13.33 24.74 15.44
N ILE A 68 -13.78 24.18 14.32
CA ILE A 68 -13.76 24.87 13.03
C ILE A 68 -14.79 26.01 13.10
N MET A 69 -14.32 27.25 13.04
CA MET A 69 -15.18 28.44 12.92
C MET A 69 -15.65 28.58 11.47
N PRO A 70 -16.96 28.70 11.20
CA PRO A 70 -17.44 29.05 9.87
C PRO A 70 -17.24 30.55 9.64
N GLU A 71 -16.22 30.94 8.88
CA GLU A 71 -16.12 32.33 8.40
C GLU A 71 -17.01 32.56 7.17
N ARG A 72 -17.75 33.68 7.25
CA ARG A 72 -18.67 34.21 6.25
C ARG A 72 -17.96 34.49 4.92
N PHE A 73 -18.19 33.64 3.93
CA PHE A 73 -17.93 34.01 2.53
C PHE A 73 -18.81 35.19 2.11
N LYS A 74 -18.18 36.33 1.82
CA LYS A 74 -18.82 37.46 1.13
C LYS A 74 -19.12 37.03 -0.30
N ARG A 75 -20.42 37.08 -0.66
CA ARG A 75 -20.99 36.94 -2.01
C ARG A 75 -20.06 37.48 -3.10
N GLN A 76 -19.52 36.57 -3.93
CA GLN A 76 -19.16 36.88 -5.32
C GLN A 76 -20.26 36.40 -6.27
N LYS A 77 -20.31 37.08 -7.42
CA LYS A 77 -21.41 37.14 -8.38
C LYS A 77 -21.86 35.78 -8.92
N LYS A 78 -23.18 35.63 -8.96
CA LYS A 78 -23.98 34.59 -9.62
C LYS A 78 -23.52 34.37 -11.07
N MET A 79 -22.99 33.20 -11.36
CA MET A 79 -22.86 32.64 -12.70
C MET A 79 -23.77 31.40 -12.74
N ASP A 80 -24.56 31.26 -13.80
CA ASP A 80 -25.66 30.30 -13.93
C ASP A 80 -25.24 28.87 -13.58
N THR A 81 -25.95 28.29 -12.62
CA THR A 81 -25.90 26.87 -12.26
C THR A 81 -26.71 26.08 -13.29
N GLY A 82 -26.01 25.31 -14.12
CA GLY A 82 -26.56 24.06 -14.63
C GLY A 82 -26.96 23.13 -13.47
N PRO A 83 -27.63 22.00 -13.74
CA PRO A 83 -28.11 21.12 -12.69
C PRO A 83 -26.97 20.78 -11.72
N ASP A 84 -27.21 21.03 -10.43
CA ASP A 84 -26.39 20.61 -9.29
C ASP A 84 -26.28 19.08 -9.33
N ASN A 85 -25.33 18.57 -10.11
CA ASN A 85 -24.74 17.27 -9.84
C ASN A 85 -23.86 17.48 -8.61
N THR A 86 -24.49 17.47 -7.44
CA THR A 86 -23.78 17.31 -6.17
C THR A 86 -23.22 15.89 -6.20
N VAL A 87 -21.99 15.77 -6.69
CA VAL A 87 -21.17 14.57 -6.52
C VAL A 87 -21.03 14.40 -5.01
N PHE A 88 -21.61 13.34 -4.46
CA PHE A 88 -21.40 12.96 -3.08
C PHE A 88 -19.98 12.41 -2.99
N ALA A 89 -19.00 13.31 -2.84
CA ALA A 89 -17.64 12.88 -2.54
C ALA A 89 -17.71 12.11 -1.22
N SER A 90 -17.34 10.83 -1.27
CA SER A 90 -17.22 10.06 -0.06
C SER A 90 -15.90 10.47 0.61
N VAL A 91 -16.00 11.07 1.79
CA VAL A 91 -14.88 11.71 2.48
C VAL A 91 -14.36 10.81 3.59
N ILE A 92 -13.12 10.35 3.48
CA ILE A 92 -12.39 9.72 4.59
C ILE A 92 -11.81 10.83 5.46
N ASN A 93 -12.11 10.81 6.76
CA ASN A 93 -11.67 11.86 7.68
C ASN A 93 -10.63 11.35 8.67
N SER A 94 -9.49 12.03 8.72
CA SER A 94 -8.37 11.74 9.62
C SER A 94 -7.82 10.32 9.45
N PRO A 95 -7.37 9.93 8.25
CA PRO A 95 -6.67 8.66 8.09
C PRO A 95 -5.49 8.56 9.07
N PRO A 96 -5.10 7.35 9.50
CA PRO A 96 -4.01 7.15 10.45
C PRO A 96 -2.67 7.61 9.86
N ILE A 97 -1.67 7.78 10.72
CA ILE A 97 -0.29 7.99 10.25
C ILE A 97 0.21 6.72 9.54
N ASP A 98 -0.04 5.55 10.12
CA ASP A 98 0.41 4.26 9.62
C ASP A 98 -0.69 3.52 8.85
N GLY A 99 -0.45 3.32 7.55
CA GLY A 99 -1.21 2.40 6.72
C GLY A 99 -0.86 0.94 6.98
N PHE A 100 -1.65 0.04 6.38
CA PHE A 100 -1.34 -1.38 6.41
C PHE A 100 -0.09 -1.69 5.57
N VAL A 101 0.51 -2.86 5.84
CA VAL A 101 1.63 -3.39 5.05
C VAL A 101 1.11 -4.56 4.19
N PRO A 102 1.29 -4.55 2.86
CA PRO A 102 0.76 -5.58 1.97
C PRO A 102 1.68 -6.80 1.93
N TRP A 103 1.66 -7.62 2.99
CA TRP A 103 2.47 -8.82 3.07
C TRP A 103 2.02 -9.91 2.10
N ILE A 104 3.00 -10.54 1.43
CA ILE A 104 2.83 -11.67 0.51
C ILE A 104 3.83 -12.77 0.84
N ALA A 105 3.45 -14.01 0.54
CA ALA A 105 4.35 -15.16 0.52
C ALA A 105 5.01 -15.27 -0.85
N ILE A 106 6.29 -15.62 -0.89
CA ILE A 106 7.13 -15.64 -2.10
C ILE A 106 7.87 -16.99 -2.17
N SER A 107 7.91 -17.60 -3.34
CA SER A 107 8.71 -18.80 -3.65
C SER A 107 9.49 -18.61 -4.95
N ALA A 108 10.58 -19.34 -5.12
CA ALA A 108 11.44 -19.26 -6.29
C ALA A 108 11.73 -20.63 -6.93
N THR A 109 11.87 -20.67 -8.25
CA THR A 109 12.17 -21.89 -9.02
C THR A 109 13.24 -21.67 -10.07
N ASP A 110 13.75 -22.76 -10.63
CA ASP A 110 14.67 -22.77 -11.77
C ASP A 110 14.01 -22.46 -13.13
N LYS A 111 12.72 -22.10 -13.14
CA LYS A 111 11.97 -21.85 -14.37
C LYS A 111 12.51 -20.62 -15.10
N ASN A 112 13.22 -20.85 -16.20
CA ASN A 112 13.70 -19.81 -17.10
C ASN A 112 13.67 -20.28 -18.56
N THR A 113 14.11 -19.40 -19.47
CA THR A 113 14.40 -19.74 -20.86
C THR A 113 15.75 -19.15 -21.26
N SER A 114 16.47 -19.82 -22.16
CA SER A 114 17.70 -19.31 -22.77
C SER A 114 17.46 -18.43 -24.00
N ASP A 115 16.20 -18.34 -24.45
CA ASP A 115 15.89 -17.88 -25.80
C ASP A 115 15.78 -16.35 -25.91
N ASP A 116 15.53 -15.66 -24.80
CA ASP A 116 15.47 -14.19 -24.74
C ASP A 116 15.63 -13.61 -23.32
N PHE A 117 15.45 -12.29 -23.21
CA PHE A 117 15.62 -11.52 -21.97
C PHE A 117 14.29 -11.09 -21.34
N THR A 118 13.17 -11.60 -21.85
CA THR A 118 11.82 -11.18 -21.46
C THR A 118 11.27 -12.07 -20.36
N ALA A 119 10.60 -11.46 -19.39
CA ALA A 119 9.85 -12.22 -18.40
C ALA A 119 8.56 -12.79 -19.01
N TYR A 120 8.11 -13.93 -18.50
CA TYR A 120 6.88 -14.58 -18.93
C TYR A 120 5.92 -14.76 -17.76
N VAL A 121 4.65 -14.48 -18.01
CA VAL A 121 3.58 -14.68 -17.03
C VAL A 121 3.37 -16.17 -16.77
N GLU A 122 3.33 -16.55 -15.48
CA GLU A 122 3.10 -17.93 -15.03
C GLU A 122 1.83 -17.98 -14.17
N ASN A 123 0.76 -18.54 -14.72
CA ASN A 123 -0.55 -18.59 -14.05
C ASN A 123 -0.65 -19.66 -12.95
N SER A 124 0.44 -20.37 -12.66
CA SER A 124 0.55 -21.36 -11.59
C SER A 124 2.02 -21.61 -11.27
N TYR A 125 2.31 -22.07 -10.06
CA TYR A 125 3.66 -22.50 -9.68
C TYR A 125 4.28 -23.50 -10.68
N SER A 126 5.45 -23.16 -11.24
CA SER A 126 6.11 -23.97 -12.26
C SER A 126 7.64 -23.95 -12.11
N GLY A 127 8.30 -25.03 -12.56
CA GLY A 127 9.74 -25.27 -12.33
C GLY A 127 10.05 -26.08 -11.06
N LEU A 128 11.32 -26.38 -10.85
CA LEU A 128 11.83 -27.02 -9.65
C LEU A 128 12.21 -25.96 -8.60
N PRO A 129 11.88 -26.14 -7.31
CA PRO A 129 12.36 -25.26 -6.25
C PRO A 129 13.89 -25.15 -6.27
N LEU A 130 14.43 -23.95 -6.07
CA LEU A 130 15.88 -23.73 -6.04
C LEU A 130 16.55 -24.38 -4.82
N VAL A 131 15.79 -24.54 -3.72
CA VAL A 131 16.24 -25.22 -2.51
C VAL A 131 15.10 -25.99 -1.85
N GLY A 132 15.35 -27.27 -1.55
CA GLY A 132 14.44 -28.13 -0.78
C GLY A 132 12.99 -28.13 -1.26
N ASP A 133 12.05 -28.14 -0.32
CA ASP A 133 10.61 -28.17 -0.58
C ASP A 133 10.02 -26.76 -0.48
N ALA A 134 9.47 -26.26 -1.59
CA ALA A 134 8.89 -24.92 -1.67
C ALA A 134 7.67 -24.69 -0.75
N THR A 135 7.01 -25.75 -0.28
CA THR A 135 5.94 -25.60 0.71
C THR A 135 6.45 -25.13 2.09
N HIS A 136 7.75 -25.30 2.35
CA HIS A 136 8.41 -24.91 3.60
C HIS A 136 9.48 -23.82 3.37
N ASN A 137 10.10 -23.80 2.19
CA ASN A 137 11.16 -22.88 1.79
C ASN A 137 10.58 -21.71 0.98
N PHE A 138 9.89 -20.82 1.68
CA PHE A 138 9.33 -19.58 1.13
C PHE A 138 9.78 -18.38 1.97
N ALA A 139 9.59 -17.18 1.46
CA ALA A 139 9.84 -15.93 2.19
C ALA A 139 8.53 -15.15 2.35
N ILE A 140 8.46 -14.28 3.35
CA ILE A 140 7.41 -13.25 3.44
C ILE A 140 8.04 -11.92 3.07
N GLY A 141 7.43 -11.23 2.10
CA GLY A 141 7.88 -9.94 1.60
C GLY A 141 6.72 -8.99 1.32
N LEU A 142 7.05 -7.85 0.72
CA LEU A 142 6.11 -6.77 0.40
C LEU A 142 5.62 -6.91 -1.04
N PHE A 143 4.33 -6.65 -1.27
CA PHE A 143 3.85 -6.27 -2.59
C PHE A 143 4.04 -4.75 -2.74
N ASP A 144 4.95 -4.32 -3.62
CA ASP A 144 5.46 -2.94 -3.65
C ASP A 144 5.40 -2.36 -5.07
N THR A 145 4.36 -1.57 -5.37
CA THR A 145 4.26 -0.87 -6.65
C THR A 145 5.25 0.29 -6.80
N GLY A 146 5.88 0.76 -5.72
CA GLY A 146 6.97 1.74 -5.77
C GLY A 146 8.32 1.11 -6.08
N ALA A 147 8.47 -0.20 -5.87
CA ALA A 147 9.66 -0.95 -6.23
C ALA A 147 9.71 -1.21 -7.74
N SER A 148 10.82 -0.82 -8.33
CA SER A 148 10.97 -0.78 -9.77
C SER A 148 11.53 -2.09 -10.37
N ALA A 149 12.07 -2.95 -9.49
CA ALA A 149 12.45 -4.33 -9.73
C ALA A 149 12.05 -5.20 -8.52
N HIS A 150 12.11 -6.54 -8.65
CA HIS A 150 12.07 -7.39 -7.47
C HIS A 150 13.36 -7.27 -6.67
N VAL A 151 13.22 -7.19 -5.35
CA VAL A 151 14.34 -7.18 -4.40
C VAL A 151 14.14 -8.31 -3.42
N ILE A 152 15.15 -9.15 -3.24
CA ILE A 152 15.15 -10.24 -2.27
C ILE A 152 16.23 -9.95 -1.23
N GLY A 153 15.85 -9.79 0.03
CA GLY A 153 16.79 -9.67 1.15
C GLY A 153 17.73 -10.86 1.25
N TYR A 154 18.89 -10.68 1.87
CA TYR A 154 19.89 -11.74 2.01
C TYR A 154 19.34 -12.96 2.76
N ALA A 155 18.65 -12.77 3.88
CA ALA A 155 18.07 -13.91 4.62
C ALA A 155 17.00 -14.63 3.79
N SER A 156 16.19 -13.86 3.06
CA SER A 156 15.18 -14.43 2.15
C SER A 156 15.82 -15.16 0.97
N SER A 157 16.97 -14.70 0.45
CA SER A 157 17.64 -15.37 -0.66
C SER A 157 18.23 -16.72 -0.25
N LEU A 158 18.73 -16.84 0.99
CA LEU A 158 19.12 -18.12 1.57
C LEU A 158 17.94 -19.09 1.66
N ASN A 159 16.79 -18.62 2.17
CA ASN A 159 15.57 -19.43 2.29
C ASN A 159 14.99 -19.85 0.93
N LEU A 160 15.10 -18.97 -0.07
CA LEU A 160 14.61 -19.21 -1.43
C LEU A 160 15.62 -19.92 -2.33
N GLY A 161 16.87 -20.11 -1.89
CA GLY A 161 17.91 -20.78 -2.67
C GLY A 161 18.54 -19.91 -3.77
N ILE A 162 18.31 -18.59 -3.77
CA ILE A 162 18.86 -17.64 -4.75
C ILE A 162 20.31 -17.29 -4.33
N THR A 163 21.19 -18.27 -4.45
CA THR A 163 22.58 -18.23 -3.99
C THR A 163 23.49 -18.96 -4.97
N GLY A 164 24.81 -18.79 -4.82
CA GLY A 164 25.80 -19.55 -5.59
C GLY A 164 25.60 -19.41 -7.10
N ASP A 165 25.35 -20.53 -7.78
CA ASP A 165 25.17 -20.60 -9.24
C ASP A 165 23.96 -19.82 -9.77
N TYR A 166 23.05 -19.39 -8.89
CA TYR A 166 21.92 -18.51 -9.25
C TYR A 166 22.24 -17.03 -9.16
N LEU A 167 23.45 -16.64 -8.76
CA LEU A 167 23.91 -15.25 -8.76
C LEU A 167 24.83 -15.01 -9.96
N SER A 168 24.53 -13.96 -10.72
CA SER A 168 25.39 -13.50 -11.80
C SER A 168 26.60 -12.72 -11.24
N PRO A 169 27.65 -12.51 -12.03
CA PRO A 169 28.79 -11.69 -11.60
C PRO A 169 28.45 -10.19 -11.55
N SER A 170 27.24 -9.77 -11.92
CA SER A 170 26.81 -8.37 -11.89
C SER A 170 26.32 -7.93 -10.52
N THR A 171 26.54 -6.65 -10.25
CA THR A 171 25.94 -5.95 -9.12
C THR A 171 25.12 -4.76 -9.62
N THR A 172 24.07 -4.43 -8.90
CA THR A 172 23.25 -3.24 -9.11
C THR A 172 23.20 -2.39 -7.85
N VAL A 173 22.75 -1.14 -7.98
CA VAL A 173 22.59 -0.22 -6.86
C VAL A 173 21.10 -0.08 -6.58
N LEU A 174 20.69 -0.50 -5.39
CA LEU A 174 19.37 -0.24 -4.85
C LEU A 174 19.37 1.15 -4.23
N GLY A 175 18.64 2.07 -4.82
CA GLY A 175 18.36 3.39 -4.27
C GLY A 175 17.07 3.41 -3.48
N GLY A 176 17.06 4.15 -2.38
CA GLY A 176 15.86 4.45 -1.62
C GLY A 176 15.98 5.78 -0.91
N VAL A 177 15.11 6.00 0.05
CA VAL A 177 14.94 7.27 0.77
C VAL A 177 16.18 7.67 1.57
N SER A 178 16.79 6.71 2.26
CA SER A 178 17.91 6.96 3.18
C SER A 178 19.28 6.83 2.50
N GLY A 179 19.35 6.51 1.21
CA GLY A 179 20.61 6.28 0.51
C GLY A 179 20.53 5.12 -0.46
N SER A 180 21.67 4.47 -0.68
CA SER A 180 21.80 3.37 -1.63
C SER A 180 22.65 2.24 -1.09
N VAL A 181 22.36 1.02 -1.51
CA VAL A 181 23.10 -0.19 -1.16
C VAL A 181 23.37 -1.03 -2.41
N ASP A 182 24.53 -1.66 -2.48
CA ASP A 182 24.84 -2.59 -3.56
C ASP A 182 24.09 -3.91 -3.35
N ALA A 183 23.59 -4.49 -4.44
CA ALA A 183 22.95 -5.78 -4.48
C ALA A 183 23.54 -6.62 -5.61
N ALA A 184 23.59 -7.94 -5.42
CA ALA A 184 23.89 -8.86 -6.51
C ALA A 184 22.69 -8.94 -7.48
N VAL A 185 22.94 -9.38 -8.70
CA VAL A 185 21.88 -9.67 -9.69
C VAL A 185 21.80 -11.18 -9.87
N SER A 186 20.60 -11.76 -9.83
CA SER A 186 20.44 -13.19 -10.09
C SER A 186 20.59 -13.54 -11.58
N TYR A 187 20.90 -14.80 -11.88
CA TYR A 187 20.53 -15.37 -13.18
C TYR A 187 19.00 -15.47 -13.31
N PRO A 188 18.45 -15.66 -14.52
CA PRO A 188 17.01 -15.76 -14.71
C PRO A 188 16.41 -16.96 -13.97
N ILE A 189 15.35 -16.71 -13.22
CA ILE A 189 14.64 -17.66 -12.36
C ILE A 189 13.12 -17.47 -12.50
N GLY A 190 12.35 -18.36 -11.88
CA GLY A 190 10.93 -18.17 -11.62
C GLY A 190 10.70 -17.56 -10.25
N ILE A 191 9.86 -16.53 -10.17
CA ILE A 191 9.41 -15.91 -8.92
C ILE A 191 7.90 -16.00 -8.82
N PHE A 192 7.40 -16.47 -7.70
CA PHE A 192 5.99 -16.75 -7.47
C PHE A 192 5.52 -16.12 -6.17
N ALA A 193 4.34 -15.51 -6.17
CA ALA A 193 3.77 -14.84 -5.02
C ALA A 193 2.27 -15.16 -4.81
N ALA A 194 1.84 -15.06 -3.55
CA ALA A 194 0.42 -15.05 -3.14
C ALA A 194 0.25 -14.25 -1.85
N GLY A 195 -0.96 -13.80 -1.55
CA GLY A 195 -1.27 -13.20 -0.25
C GLY A 195 -1.07 -14.17 0.92
N LEU A 196 -1.04 -13.64 2.14
CA LEU A 196 -0.84 -14.44 3.37
C LEU A 196 -1.87 -15.58 3.54
N GLY A 197 -3.05 -15.48 2.93
CA GLY A 197 -4.07 -16.55 2.91
C GLY A 197 -3.66 -17.83 2.19
N ALA A 198 -2.50 -17.84 1.53
CA ALA A 198 -1.88 -19.06 0.99
C ALA A 198 -1.11 -19.86 2.05
N ILE A 199 -0.85 -19.29 3.24
CA ILE A 199 -0.14 -19.98 4.31
C ILE A 199 -1.15 -20.62 5.27
N SER A 200 -0.99 -21.92 5.52
CA SER A 200 -1.78 -22.66 6.50
C SER A 200 -0.86 -23.56 7.33
N ALA A 201 -0.97 -23.47 8.65
CA ALA A 201 -0.15 -24.23 9.60
C ALA A 201 1.37 -24.15 9.33
N GLY A 202 1.85 -22.99 8.87
CA GLY A 202 3.27 -22.77 8.55
C GLY A 202 3.72 -23.31 7.18
N THR A 203 2.80 -23.85 6.38
CA THR A 203 3.08 -24.36 5.03
C THR A 203 2.43 -23.49 3.96
N LEU A 204 3.11 -23.32 2.83
CA LEU A 204 2.63 -22.56 1.68
C LEU A 204 1.86 -23.45 0.69
N ASP A 205 0.64 -23.05 0.36
CA ASP A 205 -0.17 -23.66 -0.69
C ASP A 205 0.27 -23.17 -2.09
N LEU A 206 1.09 -23.99 -2.76
CA LEU A 206 1.64 -23.66 -4.08
C LEU A 206 0.59 -23.50 -5.17
N ALA A 207 -0.62 -24.06 -4.99
CA ALA A 207 -1.70 -23.94 -5.98
C ALA A 207 -2.27 -22.51 -6.07
N LYS A 208 -2.03 -21.69 -5.05
CA LYS A 208 -2.48 -20.28 -4.99
C LYS A 208 -1.46 -19.30 -5.57
N LEU A 209 -0.26 -19.76 -5.89
CA LEU A 209 0.81 -18.91 -6.38
C LEU A 209 0.61 -18.52 -7.85
N LYS A 210 0.85 -17.24 -8.14
CA LYS A 210 1.00 -16.67 -9.49
C LYS A 210 2.43 -16.12 -9.62
N GLY A 211 2.99 -16.07 -10.82
CA GLY A 211 4.42 -15.83 -10.95
C GLY A 211 4.87 -15.26 -12.27
N GLU A 212 6.16 -15.00 -12.34
CA GLU A 212 6.86 -14.69 -13.57
C GLU A 212 8.05 -15.63 -13.70
N SER A 213 8.34 -16.09 -14.91
CA SER A 213 9.56 -16.82 -15.23
C SER A 213 10.49 -16.02 -16.10
N ASN A 214 11.74 -16.46 -16.17
CA ASN A 214 12.83 -15.74 -16.85
C ASN A 214 13.06 -14.32 -16.29
N VAL A 215 12.80 -14.14 -14.99
CA VAL A 215 13.04 -12.88 -14.28
C VAL A 215 14.38 -12.90 -13.57
N THR A 216 15.04 -11.76 -13.51
CA THR A 216 16.25 -11.57 -12.71
C THR A 216 15.91 -10.61 -11.57
N VAL A 217 16.43 -10.88 -10.38
CA VAL A 217 16.10 -10.12 -9.17
C VAL A 217 17.35 -9.48 -8.59
N ALA A 218 17.17 -8.36 -7.88
CA ALA A 218 18.23 -7.82 -7.05
C ALA A 218 18.27 -8.61 -5.73
N VAL A 219 19.46 -9.09 -5.35
CA VAL A 219 19.66 -9.90 -4.16
C VAL A 219 20.54 -9.13 -3.16
N GLY A 220 20.01 -8.89 -1.97
CA GLY A 220 20.73 -8.25 -0.88
C GLY A 220 22.04 -8.98 -0.58
N MET A 221 23.10 -8.21 -0.35
CA MET A 221 24.37 -8.75 0.13
C MET A 221 24.28 -9.08 1.62
N GLU A 222 25.17 -9.93 2.12
CA GLU A 222 25.22 -10.26 3.55
C GLU A 222 25.32 -8.98 4.40
N PRO A 223 24.35 -8.74 5.31
CA PRO A 223 24.26 -7.49 6.04
C PRO A 223 25.27 -7.48 7.20
N VAL A 224 26.50 -7.04 6.94
CA VAL A 224 27.56 -6.94 7.97
C VAL A 224 27.43 -5.63 8.74
N GLY A 225 26.81 -5.68 9.93
CA GLY A 225 26.70 -4.52 10.83
C GLY A 225 25.65 -3.48 10.42
N VAL A 226 24.79 -3.83 9.46
CA VAL A 226 23.62 -3.05 9.01
C VAL A 226 22.41 -3.97 8.93
N PRO A 227 21.17 -3.45 8.88
CA PRO A 227 19.99 -4.28 8.63
C PRO A 227 19.97 -4.88 7.21
N ASP A 228 19.32 -6.03 7.05
CA ASP A 228 19.07 -6.63 5.74
C ASP A 228 18.18 -5.72 4.87
N VAL A 229 18.34 -5.80 3.54
CA VAL A 229 17.43 -5.12 2.62
C VAL A 229 16.06 -5.80 2.66
N ALA A 230 14.99 -5.03 2.43
CA ALA A 230 13.65 -5.58 2.44
C ALA A 230 13.43 -6.51 1.23
N THR A 231 12.69 -7.60 1.43
CA THR A 231 12.15 -8.40 0.33
C THR A 231 10.88 -7.76 -0.21
N ALA A 232 10.85 -7.44 -1.49
CA ALA A 232 9.76 -6.79 -2.17
C ALA A 232 9.56 -7.36 -3.59
N ILE A 233 8.31 -7.65 -3.93
CA ILE A 233 7.88 -7.96 -5.30
C ILE A 233 7.37 -6.67 -5.92
N GLY A 234 8.13 -6.16 -6.88
CA GLY A 234 7.91 -4.85 -7.48
C GLY A 234 6.90 -4.78 -8.61
N SER A 235 6.82 -3.59 -9.20
CA SER A 235 6.04 -3.26 -10.40
C SER A 235 6.15 -4.22 -11.58
N PRO A 236 7.29 -4.91 -11.86
CA PRO A 236 7.33 -5.93 -12.90
C PRO A 236 6.24 -7.00 -12.77
N PHE A 237 5.94 -7.43 -11.55
CA PHE A 237 4.85 -8.37 -11.30
C PHE A 237 3.49 -7.69 -11.40
N SER A 238 3.36 -6.49 -10.83
CA SER A 238 2.08 -5.77 -10.74
C SER A 238 1.48 -5.40 -12.09
N VAL A 239 2.29 -5.25 -13.15
CA VAL A 239 1.77 -4.97 -14.50
C VAL A 239 1.12 -6.18 -15.16
N PHE A 240 1.50 -7.41 -14.80
CA PHE A 240 0.93 -8.61 -15.44
C PHE A 240 -0.36 -9.11 -14.82
N TYR A 241 -0.67 -8.67 -13.59
CA TYR A 241 -1.74 -9.24 -12.79
C TYR A 241 -2.73 -8.20 -12.30
N THR A 242 -3.93 -8.68 -12.01
CA THR A 242 -4.91 -7.97 -11.21
C THR A 242 -4.76 -8.40 -9.74
N THR A 243 -4.50 -7.45 -8.85
CA THR A 243 -4.32 -7.71 -7.42
C THR A 243 -5.45 -7.09 -6.61
N VAL A 244 -6.18 -7.92 -5.85
CA VAL A 244 -7.30 -7.50 -5.00
C VAL A 244 -6.82 -7.39 -3.57
N PHE A 245 -7.10 -6.24 -2.95
CA PHE A 245 -6.85 -5.95 -1.54
C PHE A 245 -8.20 -5.84 -0.81
N ASP A 246 -8.54 -6.89 -0.08
CA ASP A 246 -9.69 -6.95 0.80
C ASP A 246 -9.24 -6.54 2.21
N VAL A 247 -9.39 -5.24 2.47
CA VAL A 247 -8.98 -4.57 3.72
C VAL A 247 -9.96 -4.87 4.85
N GLU A 248 -11.22 -5.17 4.52
CA GLU A 248 -12.24 -5.57 5.49
C GLU A 248 -11.94 -6.95 6.12
N ASN A 249 -11.29 -7.85 5.39
CA ASN A 249 -10.96 -9.21 5.84
C ASN A 249 -9.45 -9.43 5.99
N PRO A 250 -8.77 -8.84 7.00
CA PRO A 250 -7.33 -9.00 7.16
C PRO A 250 -6.95 -10.43 7.54
N VAL A 251 -5.82 -10.89 7.01
CA VAL A 251 -5.22 -12.20 7.31
C VAL A 251 -4.03 -12.00 8.25
N THR A 252 -3.95 -12.83 9.29
CA THR A 252 -2.81 -12.88 10.21
C THR A 252 -2.18 -14.26 10.21
N VAL A 253 -0.86 -14.32 10.04
CA VAL A 253 -0.08 -15.56 10.09
C VAL A 253 1.11 -15.42 11.04
N VAL A 254 1.53 -16.54 11.61
CA VAL A 254 2.79 -16.64 12.38
C VAL A 254 3.76 -17.47 11.56
N TYR A 255 4.90 -16.88 11.21
CA TYR A 255 5.96 -17.52 10.44
C TYR A 255 7.31 -17.13 11.01
N ASP A 256 8.18 -18.12 11.24
CA ASP A 256 9.50 -17.94 11.85
C ASP A 256 9.48 -17.08 13.14
N GLY A 257 8.50 -17.33 14.00
CA GLY A 257 8.31 -16.60 15.27
C GLY A 257 7.79 -15.15 15.12
N ASN A 258 7.62 -14.65 13.90
CA ASN A 258 7.09 -13.32 13.60
C ASN A 258 5.59 -13.40 13.27
N THR A 259 4.84 -12.36 13.67
CA THR A 259 3.42 -12.22 13.33
C THR A 259 3.27 -11.21 12.22
N TYR A 260 2.62 -11.60 11.13
CA TYR A 260 2.35 -10.76 9.97
C TYR A 260 0.85 -10.57 9.83
N THR A 261 0.41 -9.32 9.68
CA THR A 261 -0.99 -8.98 9.43
C THR A 261 -1.07 -8.05 8.23
N ALA A 262 -1.90 -8.42 7.25
CA ALA A 262 -2.15 -7.66 6.02
C ALA A 262 -3.63 -7.80 5.64
N PRO A 263 -4.16 -6.96 4.73
CA PRO A 263 -5.39 -7.26 4.01
C PRO A 263 -5.36 -8.68 3.42
N ALA A 264 -6.52 -9.27 3.17
CA ALA A 264 -6.57 -10.45 2.31
C ALA A 264 -6.18 -10.02 0.90
N ILE A 265 -5.05 -10.54 0.42
CA ILE A 265 -4.53 -10.26 -0.93
C ILE A 265 -4.77 -11.47 -1.82
N SER A 266 -5.39 -11.24 -2.97
CA SER A 266 -5.60 -12.26 -4.01
C SER A 266 -5.07 -11.77 -5.35
N ILE A 267 -4.43 -12.65 -6.12
CA ILE A 267 -3.77 -12.32 -7.39
C ILE A 267 -4.45 -13.11 -8.50
N TYR A 268 -4.89 -12.39 -9.53
CA TYR A 268 -5.70 -12.89 -10.64
C TYR A 268 -5.10 -12.48 -11.98
N GLU A 269 -5.49 -13.20 -13.03
CA GLU A 269 -5.27 -12.77 -14.41
C GLU A 269 -6.13 -11.53 -14.72
N HIS A 270 -5.74 -10.73 -15.73
CA HIS A 270 -6.40 -9.45 -16.03
C HIS A 270 -7.92 -9.56 -16.22
N ASP A 271 -8.37 -10.57 -16.94
CA ASP A 271 -9.77 -10.78 -17.31
C ASP A 271 -10.48 -11.84 -16.44
N ASP A 272 -9.95 -12.14 -15.25
CA ASP A 272 -10.55 -13.16 -14.39
C ASP A 272 -11.94 -12.71 -13.90
N PRO A 273 -13.02 -13.45 -14.22
CA PRO A 273 -14.38 -13.07 -13.86
C PRO A 273 -14.68 -13.13 -12.37
N ALA A 274 -13.78 -13.71 -11.55
CA ALA A 274 -13.91 -13.74 -10.10
C ALA A 274 -13.51 -12.40 -9.44
N VAL A 275 -12.84 -11.51 -10.17
CA VAL A 275 -12.44 -10.19 -9.66
C VAL A 275 -13.68 -9.31 -9.47
N ALA A 276 -13.84 -8.77 -8.26
CA ALA A 276 -14.88 -7.80 -7.98
C ALA A 276 -14.69 -6.54 -8.83
N ILE A 277 -15.79 -5.97 -9.33
CA ILE A 277 -15.79 -4.72 -10.07
C ILE A 277 -16.35 -3.64 -9.16
N TYR A 278 -15.57 -2.59 -8.93
CA TYR A 278 -16.03 -1.44 -8.16
C TYR A 278 -16.44 -0.28 -9.08
N SER A 279 -17.42 0.51 -8.63
CA SER A 279 -17.99 1.60 -9.45
C SER A 279 -17.10 2.81 -9.56
N ASN A 280 -16.15 2.99 -8.63
CA ASN A 280 -15.19 4.09 -8.65
C ASN A 280 -13.83 3.59 -9.10
N SER A 281 -13.16 4.36 -9.95
CA SER A 281 -11.81 4.02 -10.39
C SER A 281 -10.90 5.25 -10.55
N ILE A 282 -9.64 5.10 -10.16
CA ILE A 282 -8.58 6.09 -10.37
C ILE A 282 -7.73 5.59 -11.54
N PRO A 283 -7.70 6.30 -12.67
CA PRO A 283 -6.77 6.01 -13.75
C PRO A 283 -5.33 6.17 -13.25
N LEU A 284 -4.50 5.15 -13.51
CA LEU A 284 -3.07 5.18 -13.25
C LEU A 284 -2.32 5.28 -14.58
N GLU A 285 -1.09 5.75 -14.52
CA GLU A 285 -0.20 5.83 -15.68
C GLU A 285 1.14 5.19 -15.38
N LEU A 286 1.68 4.41 -16.32
CA LEU A 286 3.08 4.01 -16.28
C LEU A 286 3.96 5.18 -16.73
N ARG A 287 4.86 5.62 -15.87
CA ARG A 287 5.78 6.72 -16.20
C ARG A 287 7.24 6.36 -15.96
N PRO A 288 8.13 6.59 -16.94
CA PRO A 288 7.85 7.11 -18.30
C PRO A 288 6.99 6.18 -19.17
N LEU A 289 6.28 6.76 -20.14
CA LEU A 289 5.39 6.04 -21.05
C LEU A 289 6.16 5.15 -22.04
N GLY A 290 5.45 4.16 -22.58
CA GLY A 290 5.93 3.32 -23.67
C GLY A 290 6.67 2.07 -23.23
N SER A 291 6.38 1.56 -22.02
CA SER A 291 6.78 0.23 -21.61
C SER A 291 6.18 -0.81 -22.58
N THR A 292 6.99 -1.78 -23.00
CA THR A 292 6.54 -2.83 -23.92
C THR A 292 6.62 -4.23 -23.31
N SER A 293 7.42 -4.39 -22.26
CA SER A 293 7.66 -5.68 -21.62
C SER A 293 8.42 -5.51 -20.30
N VAL A 294 8.47 -6.60 -19.52
CA VAL A 294 9.41 -6.78 -18.42
C VAL A 294 10.65 -7.49 -18.94
N GLN A 295 11.82 -6.87 -18.80
CA GLN A 295 13.08 -7.42 -19.30
C GLN A 295 14.25 -7.09 -18.38
N TYR A 296 15.27 -7.93 -18.41
CA TYR A 296 16.59 -7.61 -17.87
C TYR A 296 17.53 -7.18 -18.99
N VAL A 297 18.53 -6.35 -18.67
CA VAL A 297 19.55 -5.95 -19.65
C VAL A 297 20.70 -6.96 -19.59
N PRO A 298 21.08 -7.61 -20.69
CA PRO A 298 22.23 -8.51 -20.70
C PRO A 298 23.55 -7.72 -20.71
N SER A 299 24.56 -8.28 -20.04
CA SER A 299 25.98 -7.94 -20.22
C SER A 299 26.65 -9.00 -21.07
N LEU A 300 27.73 -8.62 -21.75
CA LEU A 300 28.59 -9.53 -22.50
C LEU A 300 30.01 -9.47 -21.92
N ASP A 301 30.52 -10.60 -21.43
CA ASP A 301 31.94 -10.70 -21.09
C ASP A 301 32.76 -11.00 -22.35
N PHE A 302 33.55 -10.01 -22.75
CA PHE A 302 34.45 -10.09 -23.90
C PHE A 302 35.80 -10.76 -23.59
N ASN A 303 36.09 -11.08 -22.33
CA ASN A 303 37.44 -11.47 -21.92
C ASN A 303 37.66 -12.98 -21.89
N GLU A 304 36.68 -13.80 -21.49
CA GLU A 304 36.95 -15.23 -21.28
C GLU A 304 36.08 -16.19 -22.10
N ASN A 305 34.75 -15.97 -22.29
CA ASN A 305 33.89 -16.99 -22.93
C ASN A 305 32.75 -16.50 -23.86
N PHE A 306 32.60 -15.20 -24.15
CA PHE A 306 31.40 -14.67 -24.85
C PHE A 306 30.09 -15.10 -24.17
N GLU A 307 30.10 -15.17 -22.84
CA GLU A 307 28.94 -15.54 -22.06
C GLU A 307 28.05 -14.31 -21.83
N PHE A 308 26.74 -14.49 -22.02
CA PHE A 308 25.75 -13.49 -21.66
C PHE A 308 25.27 -13.75 -20.24
N TYR A 309 25.27 -12.70 -19.41
CA TYR A 309 24.72 -12.76 -18.07
C TYR A 309 23.93 -11.48 -17.78
N PRO A 310 22.94 -11.52 -16.87
CA PRO A 310 22.16 -10.32 -16.55
C PRO A 310 23.03 -9.22 -15.94
N ALA A 311 22.96 -8.02 -16.52
CA ALA A 311 23.59 -6.79 -16.01
C ALA A 311 22.72 -6.09 -14.96
N THR A 312 21.41 -6.20 -15.10
CA THR A 312 20.41 -5.56 -14.25
C THR A 312 19.37 -6.59 -13.81
N PRO A 313 18.65 -6.34 -12.71
CA PRO A 313 17.40 -7.06 -12.48
C PRO A 313 16.38 -6.73 -13.59
N SER A 314 15.31 -7.52 -13.65
CA SER A 314 14.20 -7.30 -14.57
C SER A 314 13.41 -6.06 -14.17
N ILE A 315 13.11 -5.21 -15.15
CA ILE A 315 12.40 -3.93 -14.98
C ILE A 315 11.34 -3.75 -16.07
N LEU A 316 10.38 -2.85 -15.83
CA LEU A 316 9.50 -2.36 -16.89
C LEU A 316 10.34 -1.60 -17.92
N THR A 317 10.57 -2.20 -19.09
CA THR A 317 11.44 -1.60 -20.12
C THR A 317 10.59 -0.80 -21.10
N GLY A 318 10.81 0.52 -21.11
CA GLY A 318 10.25 1.44 -22.11
C GLY A 318 11.31 2.04 -23.03
N ASN A 319 10.95 3.08 -23.77
CA ASN A 319 11.82 3.67 -24.80
C ASN A 319 13.18 4.17 -24.28
N LEU A 320 13.32 4.56 -23.00
CA LEU A 320 14.55 5.14 -22.45
C LEU A 320 14.77 4.97 -20.93
N SER A 321 13.86 4.34 -20.19
CA SER A 321 13.91 4.31 -18.71
C SER A 321 12.94 3.31 -18.10
N GLN A 322 13.10 3.10 -16.79
CA GLN A 322 12.22 2.31 -15.94
C GLN A 322 10.90 3.03 -15.64
N SER A 323 9.80 2.29 -15.69
CA SER A 323 8.45 2.84 -15.44
C SER A 323 7.88 2.38 -14.09
N LEU A 324 7.05 3.24 -13.48
CA LEU A 324 6.31 2.98 -12.23
C LEU A 324 4.88 3.52 -12.35
N PHE A 325 4.01 3.19 -11.40
CA PHE A 325 2.60 3.63 -11.38
C PHE A 325 2.45 5.03 -10.78
N PHE A 326 1.76 5.92 -11.49
CA PHE A 326 1.45 7.27 -11.05
C PHE A 326 -0.04 7.53 -11.06
N VAL A 327 -0.53 8.27 -10.06
CA VAL A 327 -1.88 8.83 -10.10
C VAL A 327 -1.88 10.07 -11.02
N SER A 328 -2.92 10.17 -11.83
CA SER A 328 -3.01 11.21 -12.87
C SER A 328 -3.03 12.64 -12.31
N SER A 329 -3.65 12.86 -11.15
CA SER A 329 -3.69 14.17 -10.49
C SER A 329 -3.97 14.03 -8.99
N VAL A 330 -3.42 14.95 -8.21
CA VAL A 330 -3.68 15.10 -6.78
C VAL A 330 -3.80 16.59 -6.45
N ASP A 331 -4.89 16.91 -5.74
CA ASP A 331 -5.18 18.24 -5.23
C ASP A 331 -5.02 18.26 -3.72
N MET A 332 -4.28 19.23 -3.19
CA MET A 332 -4.12 19.42 -1.74
C MET A 332 -4.43 20.85 -1.32
N VAL A 333 -5.04 21.02 -0.14
CA VAL A 333 -5.38 22.31 0.45
C VAL A 333 -5.04 22.30 1.93
N ASP A 334 -4.39 23.38 2.39
CA ASP A 334 -4.12 23.65 3.81
C ASP A 334 -4.43 25.13 4.12
N GLY A 335 -5.49 25.37 4.90
CA GLY A 335 -6.02 26.71 5.16
C GLY A 335 -6.38 27.48 3.88
N ILE A 336 -5.59 28.52 3.58
CA ILE A 336 -5.76 29.36 2.37
C ILE A 336 -4.84 28.95 1.22
N PHE A 337 -3.92 28.01 1.47
CA PHE A 337 -2.90 27.58 0.54
C PHE A 337 -3.35 26.32 -0.20
N SER A 338 -2.88 26.15 -1.44
CA SER A 338 -3.24 24.99 -2.25
C SER A 338 -2.14 24.56 -3.22
N ALA A 339 -2.06 23.25 -3.41
CA ALA A 339 -1.23 22.59 -4.39
C ALA A 339 -2.13 21.76 -5.31
N ILE A 340 -2.70 22.44 -6.32
CA ILE A 340 -3.64 21.86 -7.29
C ILE A 340 -2.89 21.27 -8.50
N ASP A 341 -3.48 20.23 -9.08
CA ASP A 341 -3.11 19.49 -10.28
C ASP A 341 -1.67 19.00 -10.27
N ARG A 342 -1.34 18.20 -9.25
CA ARG A 342 -0.01 17.57 -9.12
C ARG A 342 -0.03 16.18 -9.72
N GLN A 343 0.82 15.95 -10.71
CA GLN A 343 0.77 14.76 -11.56
C GLN A 343 1.96 13.80 -11.32
N ARG A 344 2.87 14.14 -10.40
CA ARG A 344 4.07 13.35 -10.07
C ARG A 344 3.93 12.66 -8.72
N PHE A 345 2.75 12.15 -8.45
CA PHE A 345 2.47 11.32 -7.28
C PHE A 345 2.54 9.85 -7.68
N MET A 346 3.49 9.13 -7.10
CA MET A 346 3.62 7.70 -7.31
C MET A 346 2.61 6.96 -6.44
N PHE A 347 1.95 5.94 -6.99
CA PHE A 347 1.15 5.01 -6.20
C PHE A 347 2.06 3.90 -5.68
N ASP A 348 2.20 3.81 -4.36
CA ASP A 348 3.21 2.96 -3.72
C ASP A 348 2.58 2.14 -2.59
N THR A 349 2.33 0.86 -2.86
CA THR A 349 1.83 -0.08 -1.85
C THR A 349 2.88 -0.42 -0.80
N GLY A 350 4.17 -0.23 -1.07
CA GLY A 350 5.26 -0.37 -0.12
C GLY A 350 5.37 0.80 0.87
N ALA A 351 4.73 1.94 0.56
CA ALA A 351 4.69 3.10 1.45
C ALA A 351 3.51 3.02 2.42
N GLN A 352 3.79 2.96 3.72
CA GLN A 352 2.74 2.98 4.74
C GLN A 352 2.09 4.37 4.92
N ILE A 353 2.81 5.45 4.61
CA ILE A 353 2.36 6.82 4.79
C ILE A 353 2.55 7.63 3.50
N THR A 354 1.60 8.53 3.24
CA THR A 354 1.66 9.49 2.13
C THR A 354 2.80 10.49 2.35
N VAL A 355 3.60 10.69 1.32
CA VAL A 355 4.75 11.59 1.31
C VAL A 355 4.51 12.74 0.35
N ILE A 356 4.96 13.94 0.72
CA ILE A 356 4.97 15.13 -0.13
C ILE A 356 6.38 15.67 -0.30
N GLY A 357 6.72 16.09 -1.51
CA GLY A 357 7.98 16.76 -1.81
C GLY A 357 7.96 18.24 -1.38
N SER A 358 9.15 18.84 -1.30
CA SER A 358 9.37 20.23 -0.92
C SER A 358 8.59 21.23 -1.80
N ARG A 359 8.37 20.88 -3.08
CA ARG A 359 7.56 21.70 -4.01
C ARG A 359 6.10 21.80 -3.61
N VAL A 360 5.52 20.70 -3.13
CA VAL A 360 4.12 20.65 -2.66
C VAL A 360 4.04 21.36 -1.31
N ALA A 361 4.93 21.04 -0.37
CA ALA A 361 4.97 21.68 0.95
C ALA A 361 5.11 23.21 0.86
N ALA A 362 5.96 23.73 -0.04
CA ALA A 362 6.11 25.16 -0.24
C ALA A 362 4.82 25.84 -0.75
N ARG A 363 4.03 25.14 -1.59
CA ARG A 363 2.74 25.65 -2.08
C ARG A 363 1.65 25.63 -1.01
N LEU A 364 1.72 24.66 -0.10
CA LEU A 364 0.84 24.55 1.06
C LEU A 364 1.24 25.49 2.21
N GLY A 365 2.38 26.18 2.11
CA GLY A 365 2.83 27.10 3.15
C GLY A 365 3.39 26.42 4.40
N LEU A 366 3.76 25.14 4.30
CA LEU A 366 4.26 24.35 5.44
C LEU A 366 5.66 24.80 5.86
N ASP A 367 5.87 24.96 7.17
CA ASP A 367 7.15 25.33 7.76
C ASP A 367 7.88 24.09 8.30
N LYS A 368 8.89 23.61 7.57
CA LYS A 368 9.73 22.48 7.97
C LYS A 368 10.39 22.64 9.35
N ALA A 369 10.52 23.87 9.87
CA ALA A 369 11.07 24.10 11.19
C ALA A 369 10.06 23.84 12.31
N LYS A 370 8.76 23.76 11.99
CA LYS A 370 7.64 23.56 12.90
C LYS A 370 6.76 22.37 12.46
N PRO A 371 7.33 21.15 12.42
CA PRO A 371 6.53 19.96 12.14
C PRO A 371 5.49 19.74 13.24
N GLU A 372 4.37 19.12 12.87
CA GLU A 372 3.29 18.75 13.79
C GLU A 372 3.52 17.37 14.42
N PHE A 373 4.24 16.50 13.71
CA PHE A 373 4.78 15.23 14.18
C PHE A 373 6.08 14.92 13.42
N GLU A 374 6.86 13.93 13.87
CA GLU A 374 8.00 13.42 13.12
C GLU A 374 7.87 11.90 12.96
N VAL A 375 8.46 11.35 11.89
CA VAL A 375 8.53 9.91 11.64
C VAL A 375 9.96 9.50 11.30
N GLU A 376 10.43 8.38 11.82
CA GLU A 376 11.72 7.77 11.43
C GLU A 376 11.45 6.92 10.20
N ILE A 377 12.02 7.26 9.06
CA ILE A 377 11.95 6.45 7.88
C ILE A 377 13.17 5.53 7.88
N THR A 378 12.93 4.23 7.94
CA THR A 378 13.98 3.23 7.66
C THR A 378 14.06 3.04 6.15
N GLY A 379 15.13 3.49 5.52
CA GLY A 379 15.32 3.25 4.09
C GLY A 379 16.09 1.95 3.81
N VAL A 380 16.48 1.77 2.55
CA VAL A 380 17.01 0.50 2.02
C VAL A 380 18.35 0.08 2.62
N THR A 381 19.11 1.03 3.16
CA THR A 381 20.38 0.79 3.87
C THR A 381 20.17 0.36 5.33
N GLY A 382 18.92 0.35 5.80
CA GLY A 382 18.58 0.18 7.20
C GLY A 382 18.92 1.38 8.08
N GLU A 383 19.46 2.46 7.50
CA GLU A 383 19.62 3.73 8.20
C GLU A 383 18.25 4.36 8.46
N MET A 384 18.05 4.79 9.71
CA MET A 384 16.87 5.52 10.15
C MET A 384 17.11 7.01 10.00
N THR A 385 16.19 7.70 9.32
CA THR A 385 16.22 9.17 9.14
C THR A 385 14.93 9.77 9.66
N SER A 386 14.97 10.86 10.44
CA SER A 386 13.74 11.54 10.87
C SER A 386 13.23 12.47 9.77
N ALA A 387 11.94 12.38 9.44
CA ALA A 387 11.27 13.24 8.49
C ALA A 387 10.12 14.03 9.16
N PRO A 388 10.00 15.34 8.86
CA PRO A 388 8.96 16.18 9.41
C PRO A 388 7.58 15.82 8.83
N GLY A 389 6.58 15.72 9.71
CA GLY A 389 5.20 15.40 9.36
C GLY A 389 4.22 16.54 9.66
N PHE A 390 3.14 16.58 8.88
CA PHE A 390 2.10 17.62 8.91
C PHE A 390 0.72 17.00 8.72
N TYR A 391 -0.31 17.63 9.27
CA TYR A 391 -1.70 17.39 8.92
C TYR A 391 -2.14 18.41 7.86
N ILE A 392 -2.62 17.92 6.72
CA ILE A 392 -3.18 18.75 5.65
C ILE A 392 -4.71 18.73 5.78
N ASP A 393 -5.35 19.89 5.62
CA ASP A 393 -6.81 20.01 5.72
C ASP A 393 -7.56 19.11 4.74
N LYS A 394 -7.12 19.05 3.47
CA LYS A 394 -7.80 18.29 2.40
C LYS A 394 -6.82 17.73 1.35
N LEU A 395 -7.10 16.52 0.89
CA LEU A 395 -6.44 15.85 -0.25
C LEU A 395 -7.54 15.22 -1.12
N GLU A 396 -7.49 15.45 -2.42
CA GLU A 396 -8.42 14.87 -3.38
C GLU A 396 -7.65 14.19 -4.52
N ILE A 397 -8.07 12.98 -4.88
CA ILE A 397 -7.62 12.25 -6.05
C ILE A 397 -8.82 12.14 -7.00
N PRO A 398 -8.79 12.82 -8.16
CA PRO A 398 -9.83 12.69 -9.16
C PRO A 398 -9.98 11.23 -9.60
N ALA A 399 -11.23 10.78 -9.67
CA ALA A 399 -11.59 9.43 -10.05
C ALA A 399 -12.80 9.45 -10.99
N LEU A 400 -12.94 8.40 -11.79
CA LEU A 400 -14.15 8.08 -12.54
C LEU A 400 -15.18 7.54 -11.55
N GLY A 401 -16.38 8.13 -11.55
CA GLY A 401 -17.35 7.95 -10.46
C GLY A 401 -17.25 9.11 -9.48
N ASP A 402 -17.06 8.81 -8.20
CA ASP A 402 -16.87 9.81 -7.15
C ASP A 402 -15.38 10.08 -6.89
N TRP A 403 -15.03 11.32 -6.57
CA TRP A 403 -13.68 11.67 -6.17
C TRP A 403 -13.29 11.02 -4.85
N MET A 404 -12.05 10.53 -4.77
CA MET A 404 -11.50 10.03 -3.52
C MET A 404 -11.02 11.22 -2.70
N SER A 405 -11.76 11.53 -1.62
CA SER A 405 -11.56 12.74 -0.84
C SER A 405 -11.16 12.43 0.58
N PHE A 406 -10.16 13.14 1.08
CA PHE A 406 -9.64 12.99 2.42
C PHE A 406 -9.64 14.34 3.14
N THR A 407 -9.77 14.30 4.47
CA THR A 407 -9.60 15.47 5.32
C THR A 407 -8.71 15.19 6.51
N ASN A 408 -8.00 16.20 7.02
CA ASN A 408 -7.06 16.09 8.16
C ASN A 408 -6.04 14.95 7.96
N ILE A 409 -5.34 14.97 6.83
CA ILE A 409 -4.46 13.88 6.38
C ILE A 409 -3.06 14.03 6.97
N PRO A 410 -2.53 13.03 7.68
CA PRO A 410 -1.11 13.02 8.01
C PRO A 410 -0.27 12.74 6.75
N VAL A 411 0.68 13.62 6.49
CA VAL A 411 1.69 13.47 5.43
C VAL A 411 3.08 13.70 5.97
N VAL A 412 4.07 13.18 5.26
CA VAL A 412 5.49 13.36 5.58
C VAL A 412 6.16 14.18 4.50
N LEU A 413 6.96 15.17 4.90
CA LEU A 413 7.75 15.97 3.98
C LEU A 413 9.11 15.31 3.72
N LEU A 414 9.29 14.83 2.50
CA LEU A 414 10.54 14.24 2.03
C LEU A 414 10.65 14.36 0.50
N ASP A 415 11.83 14.75 0.03
CA ASP A 415 12.15 14.78 -1.40
C ASP A 415 12.66 13.42 -1.87
N ILE A 416 11.99 12.84 -2.86
CA ILE A 416 12.30 11.51 -3.41
C ILE A 416 12.64 11.68 -4.88
N SER A 417 13.68 11.00 -5.35
CA SER A 417 14.07 11.02 -6.76
C SER A 417 12.99 10.39 -7.66
N SER A 418 12.71 11.03 -8.79
CA SER A 418 11.80 10.49 -9.80
C SER A 418 12.56 9.67 -10.85
N PRO A 419 12.02 8.55 -11.36
CA PRO A 419 12.57 7.85 -12.52
C PRO A 419 12.59 8.73 -13.78
N GLU A 420 11.76 9.77 -13.84
CA GLU A 420 11.75 10.75 -14.94
C GLU A 420 12.81 11.85 -14.79
N GLY A 421 13.62 11.80 -13.73
CA GLY A 421 14.56 12.84 -13.34
C GLY A 421 13.94 13.92 -12.43
N GLY A 422 14.79 14.53 -11.60
CA GLY A 422 14.36 15.48 -10.57
C GLY A 422 13.72 14.76 -9.36
N THR A 423 12.77 15.43 -8.69
CA THR A 423 12.05 14.87 -7.55
C THR A 423 10.57 14.63 -7.88
N LEU A 424 9.97 13.67 -7.18
CA LEU A 424 8.53 13.45 -7.16
C LEU A 424 7.82 14.66 -6.53
N ASP A 425 6.55 14.86 -6.89
CA ASP A 425 5.67 15.76 -6.12
C ASP A 425 5.24 15.05 -4.81
N GLY A 426 5.15 13.71 -4.82
CA GLY A 426 4.98 12.90 -3.61
C GLY A 426 4.71 11.42 -3.89
N ILE A 427 4.27 10.72 -2.86
CA ILE A 427 3.86 9.31 -2.88
C ILE A 427 2.50 9.18 -2.20
N ILE A 428 1.58 8.47 -2.82
CA ILE A 428 0.32 8.04 -2.20
C ILE A 428 0.55 6.69 -1.54
N GLY A 429 0.51 6.68 -0.22
CA GLY A 429 0.75 5.49 0.61
C GLY A 429 -0.54 4.84 1.12
N MET A 430 -0.38 3.70 1.78
CA MET A 430 -1.47 2.84 2.26
C MET A 430 -2.25 3.42 3.43
N ASN A 431 -1.82 4.53 4.05
CA ASN A 431 -2.60 5.20 5.08
C ASN A 431 -3.92 5.76 4.55
N LEU A 432 -4.00 6.07 3.26
CA LEU A 432 -5.22 6.56 2.61
C LEU A 432 -6.19 5.43 2.24
N PHE A 433 -5.77 4.17 2.28
CA PHE A 433 -6.57 3.03 1.80
C PHE A 433 -7.06 2.11 2.92
N ILE A 434 -6.97 2.56 4.18
CA ILE A 434 -7.36 1.74 5.34
C ILE A 434 -8.87 1.50 5.47
N GLU A 435 -9.69 2.30 4.78
CA GLU A 435 -11.16 2.22 4.77
C GLU A 435 -11.68 1.82 3.39
N THR A 436 -10.84 1.23 2.55
CA THR A 436 -11.17 0.93 1.15
C THR A 436 -10.76 -0.48 0.79
N ASN A 437 -11.70 -1.25 0.26
CA ASN A 437 -11.36 -2.39 -0.57
C ASN A 437 -10.99 -1.87 -1.95
N PHE A 438 -9.93 -2.40 -2.55
CA PHE A 438 -9.50 -1.96 -3.87
C PHE A 438 -8.91 -3.07 -4.73
N VAL A 439 -9.01 -2.88 -6.03
CA VAL A 439 -8.44 -3.74 -7.06
C VAL A 439 -7.42 -2.90 -7.82
N LEU A 440 -6.15 -3.31 -7.77
CA LEU A 440 -5.12 -2.84 -8.67
C LEU A 440 -5.18 -3.68 -9.95
N ARG A 441 -5.67 -3.08 -11.05
CA ARG A 441 -5.54 -3.67 -12.38
C ARG A 441 -4.21 -3.21 -12.96
N GLY A 442 -3.30 -4.17 -13.19
CA GLY A 442 -2.07 -3.92 -13.91
C GLY A 442 -2.32 -3.55 -15.38
N GLY A 443 -1.28 -3.67 -16.20
CA GLY A 443 -1.30 -3.30 -17.62
C GLY A 443 -0.45 -2.06 -17.87
N GLY A 444 -0.85 -1.28 -18.89
CA GLY A 444 -0.12 -0.10 -19.36
C GLY A 444 1.00 -0.39 -20.35
N PHE A 445 1.17 -1.64 -20.78
CA PHE A 445 2.01 -1.93 -21.93
C PHE A 445 1.40 -1.36 -23.22
N MET A 446 2.24 -1.13 -24.21
CA MET A 446 1.78 -0.75 -25.55
C MET A 446 0.69 -1.71 -26.05
N LEU A 447 -0.49 -1.18 -26.37
CA LEU A 447 -1.70 -1.89 -26.83
C LEU A 447 -2.52 -2.60 -25.74
N GLU A 448 -2.08 -2.57 -24.48
CA GLU A 448 -2.86 -3.03 -23.34
C GLU A 448 -3.69 -1.87 -22.75
N PRO A 449 -4.75 -2.18 -21.99
CA PRO A 449 -5.45 -1.17 -21.19
C PRO A 449 -4.49 -0.46 -20.23
N ASP A 450 -4.74 0.82 -19.98
CA ASP A 450 -4.03 1.57 -18.95
C ASP A 450 -4.32 0.96 -17.57
N PRO A 451 -3.33 0.96 -16.66
CA PRO A 451 -3.54 0.46 -15.33
C PRO A 451 -4.53 1.34 -14.58
N MET A 452 -5.25 0.75 -13.63
CA MET A 452 -6.23 1.49 -12.85
C MET A 452 -6.39 0.92 -11.45
N LEU A 453 -6.80 1.78 -10.53
CA LEU A 453 -7.21 1.40 -9.19
C LEU A 453 -8.73 1.48 -9.10
N GLU A 454 -9.42 0.36 -9.08
CA GLU A 454 -10.84 0.34 -8.73
C GLU A 454 -10.98 0.28 -7.22
N TYR A 455 -11.94 1.00 -6.65
CA TYR A 455 -12.10 1.02 -5.21
C TYR A 455 -13.56 1.14 -4.78
N GLN A 456 -13.83 0.56 -3.62
CA GLN A 456 -15.06 0.70 -2.89
C GLN A 456 -14.69 1.03 -1.45
N LEU A 457 -15.30 2.09 -0.93
CA LEU A 457 -15.23 2.33 0.51
C LEU A 457 -15.86 1.17 1.24
N ILE A 458 -15.20 0.71 2.28
CA ILE A 458 -15.79 -0.22 3.23
C ILE A 458 -16.98 0.54 3.79
N SER A 459 -18.17 0.20 3.30
CA SER A 459 -19.39 0.87 3.69
C SER A 459 -19.47 0.79 5.20
N ALA A 460 -19.63 1.94 5.84
CA ALA A 460 -20.24 2.10 7.15
C ALA A 460 -21.27 0.98 7.48
N SER A 461 -22.08 0.62 6.48
CA SER A 461 -23.11 -0.41 6.52
C SER A 461 -22.67 -1.85 6.85
N THR A 462 -21.38 -2.18 6.95
CA THR A 462 -20.94 -3.51 7.44
C THR A 462 -20.62 -3.52 8.92
N VAL A 463 -20.59 -2.36 9.58
CA VAL A 463 -20.52 -2.33 11.04
C VAL A 463 -21.85 -2.82 11.58
N ILE A 464 -21.85 -4.08 12.03
CA ILE A 464 -23.04 -4.71 12.58
C ILE A 464 -23.57 -3.85 13.73
N GLY A 465 -24.77 -3.29 13.57
CA GLY A 465 -25.38 -2.39 14.55
C GLY A 465 -25.32 -0.90 14.21
N ASP A 466 -24.64 -0.51 13.12
CA ASP A 466 -24.74 0.84 12.53
C ASP A 466 -26.01 0.91 11.68
N ILE A 467 -27.08 1.37 12.31
CA ILE A 467 -28.45 1.36 11.79
C ILE A 467 -29.02 2.78 11.64
N ALA A 468 -28.33 3.79 12.18
CA ALA A 468 -28.76 5.17 12.23
C ALA A 468 -27.62 6.13 11.84
N PRO A 469 -27.85 7.07 10.90
CA PRO A 469 -29.07 7.32 10.15
C PRO A 469 -29.42 6.17 9.19
N VAL A 470 -30.54 6.27 8.46
CA VAL A 470 -30.89 5.27 7.44
C VAL A 470 -29.73 5.13 6.46
N GLY A 471 -29.13 3.95 6.38
CA GLY A 471 -27.93 3.66 5.59
C GLY A 471 -26.62 3.55 6.39
N GLY A 472 -26.67 3.85 7.69
CA GLY A 472 -25.51 3.88 8.59
C GLY A 472 -24.67 5.15 8.45
N ASP A 473 -23.98 5.57 9.52
CA ASP A 473 -22.93 6.61 9.46
C ASP A 473 -21.51 6.10 9.74
N GLY A 474 -21.37 4.79 9.85
CA GLY A 474 -20.14 4.04 10.03
C GLY A 474 -19.79 3.83 11.48
N MET A 475 -20.64 4.29 12.40
CA MET A 475 -20.41 4.22 13.83
C MET A 475 -21.57 3.50 14.49
N VAL A 476 -21.29 2.71 15.53
CA VAL A 476 -22.34 2.24 16.44
C VAL A 476 -22.31 3.13 17.67
N ASP A 477 -23.18 4.12 17.70
CA ASP A 477 -23.23 5.13 18.72
C ASP A 477 -24.64 5.35 19.30
N TYR A 478 -24.79 6.47 20.01
CA TYR A 478 -26.05 6.81 20.66
C TYR A 478 -27.22 6.98 19.68
N LYS A 479 -26.97 7.29 18.41
CA LYS A 479 -27.99 7.40 17.37
C LYS A 479 -28.53 6.02 17.02
N ASP A 480 -27.66 5.02 16.91
CA ASP A 480 -28.03 3.64 16.67
C ASP A 480 -28.84 3.09 17.82
N LEU A 481 -28.35 3.31 19.05
CA LEU A 481 -29.09 2.91 20.24
C LEU A 481 -30.44 3.62 20.35
N ALA A 482 -30.52 4.91 19.97
CA ALA A 482 -31.78 5.66 19.99
C ALA A 482 -32.77 5.12 18.95
N LEU A 483 -32.32 4.83 17.73
CA LEU A 483 -33.15 4.22 16.69
C LEU A 483 -33.58 2.81 17.12
N PHE A 484 -32.66 1.99 17.60
CA PHE A 484 -32.92 0.66 18.13
C PHE A 484 -33.97 0.68 19.25
N ALA A 485 -33.82 1.58 20.22
CA ALA A 485 -34.76 1.76 21.32
C ALA A 485 -36.16 2.16 20.83
N SER A 486 -36.26 2.94 19.74
CA SER A 486 -37.54 3.34 19.14
C SER A 486 -38.29 2.16 18.50
N CYS A 487 -37.57 1.09 18.14
CA CYS A 487 -38.10 -0.12 17.53
C CYS A 487 -38.11 -1.33 18.49
N TRP A 488 -37.79 -1.12 19.77
CA TRP A 488 -37.68 -2.20 20.77
C TRP A 488 -38.96 -3.04 20.87
N LEU A 489 -38.82 -4.37 20.79
CA LEU A 489 -39.92 -5.34 20.82
C LEU A 489 -40.91 -5.26 19.65
N ALA A 490 -40.67 -4.42 18.65
CA ALA A 490 -41.52 -4.29 17.48
C ALA A 490 -41.45 -5.56 16.60
N THR A 491 -42.59 -5.90 16.02
CA THR A 491 -42.77 -6.97 15.02
C THR A 491 -43.08 -6.35 13.66
N GLN A 492 -43.02 -7.11 12.57
CA GLN A 492 -43.39 -6.60 11.22
C GLN A 492 -44.81 -5.96 11.14
N GLU A 493 -45.70 -6.30 12.06
CA GLU A 493 -47.05 -5.73 12.16
C GLU A 493 -47.10 -4.41 12.95
N SER A 494 -46.02 -4.06 13.65
CA SER A 494 -45.92 -2.87 14.51
C SER A 494 -45.65 -1.63 13.66
N SER A 495 -46.31 -0.51 13.97
CA SER A 495 -46.14 0.75 13.22
C SER A 495 -44.76 1.40 13.38
N ASN A 496 -44.00 1.01 14.40
CA ASN A 496 -42.62 1.44 14.67
C ASN A 496 -41.59 0.38 14.25
N TRP A 497 -41.98 -0.62 13.45
CA TRP A 497 -41.04 -1.61 12.96
C TRP A 497 -40.05 -1.01 11.96
N ASN A 498 -38.79 -1.37 12.11
CA ASN A 498 -37.72 -1.01 11.19
C ASN A 498 -36.84 -2.25 10.95
N ALA A 499 -36.72 -2.66 9.69
CA ALA A 499 -35.92 -3.80 9.28
C ALA A 499 -34.45 -3.69 9.74
N ALA A 500 -33.90 -2.48 9.79
CA ALA A 500 -32.52 -2.25 10.22
C ALA A 500 -32.30 -2.59 11.70
N CYS A 501 -33.34 -2.51 12.54
CA CYS A 501 -33.24 -2.84 13.97
C CYS A 501 -33.37 -4.34 14.27
N ASP A 502 -33.77 -5.15 13.28
CA ASP A 502 -33.83 -6.61 13.36
C ASP A 502 -32.47 -7.15 12.83
N ILE A 503 -31.43 -7.05 13.68
CA ILE A 503 -30.01 -7.22 13.32
C ILE A 503 -29.61 -8.70 13.22
N VAL A 504 -30.37 -9.62 13.82
CA VAL A 504 -30.11 -11.08 13.80
C VAL A 504 -31.07 -11.85 12.86
N PRO A 505 -31.44 -11.39 11.65
CA PRO A 505 -32.54 -12.00 10.92
C PRO A 505 -32.16 -13.33 10.24
N ALA A 506 -30.87 -13.72 10.25
CA ALA A 506 -30.37 -14.88 9.50
C ALA A 506 -30.29 -16.21 10.31
N ILE A 507 -30.38 -16.19 11.65
CA ILE A 507 -30.06 -17.37 12.48
C ILE A 507 -31.31 -17.99 13.15
N THR A 508 -32.36 -17.21 13.43
CA THR A 508 -33.49 -17.64 14.27
C THR A 508 -34.86 -17.59 13.59
N GLY A 509 -35.00 -16.91 12.45
CA GLY A 509 -36.29 -16.71 11.79
C GLY A 509 -37.29 -15.89 12.61
N THR A 510 -36.82 -15.15 13.62
CA THR A 510 -37.67 -14.30 14.46
C THR A 510 -37.93 -12.97 13.76
N THR A 511 -39.20 -12.59 13.58
CA THR A 511 -39.61 -11.30 12.99
C THR A 511 -39.80 -10.20 14.05
N ARG A 512 -39.01 -10.26 15.14
CA ARG A 512 -39.17 -9.42 16.32
C ARG A 512 -37.83 -8.94 16.85
N ILE A 513 -37.70 -7.62 16.96
CA ILE A 513 -36.55 -6.94 17.54
C ILE A 513 -36.49 -7.24 19.04
N ASN A 514 -35.44 -7.90 19.51
CA ASN A 514 -35.36 -8.42 20.88
C ASN A 514 -33.93 -8.37 21.45
N PHE A 515 -33.72 -9.08 22.56
CA PHE A 515 -32.43 -9.12 23.25
C PHE A 515 -31.28 -9.68 22.40
N ALA A 516 -31.53 -10.54 21.41
CA ALA A 516 -30.50 -11.01 20.49
C ALA A 516 -29.97 -9.85 19.63
N ASP A 517 -30.86 -9.01 19.11
CA ASP A 517 -30.49 -7.82 18.33
C ASP A 517 -29.77 -6.80 19.20
N PHE A 518 -30.24 -6.59 20.44
CA PHE A 518 -29.56 -5.71 21.39
C PHE A 518 -28.18 -6.22 21.78
N ALA A 519 -28.03 -7.52 22.00
CA ALA A 519 -26.75 -8.13 22.31
C ALA A 519 -25.76 -7.88 21.17
N LEU A 520 -26.21 -8.01 19.92
CA LEU A 520 -25.37 -7.79 18.75
C LEU A 520 -25.03 -6.30 18.55
N LEU A 521 -25.97 -5.38 18.75
CA LEU A 521 -25.70 -3.93 18.77
C LEU A 521 -24.71 -3.57 19.89
N SER A 522 -24.89 -4.12 21.09
CA SER A 522 -24.03 -3.85 22.24
C SER A 522 -22.61 -4.44 22.09
N ALA A 523 -22.49 -5.59 21.41
CA ALA A 523 -21.21 -6.22 21.12
C ALA A 523 -20.37 -5.37 20.14
N ASN A 524 -21.04 -4.57 19.33
CA ASN A 524 -20.42 -3.64 18.40
C ASN A 524 -20.48 -2.20 18.89
N TRP A 525 -20.79 -1.95 20.16
CA TRP A 525 -20.87 -0.59 20.70
C TRP A 525 -19.54 0.15 20.53
N LEU A 526 -19.60 1.34 19.93
CA LEU A 526 -18.45 2.15 19.53
C LEU A 526 -17.56 1.53 18.45
N SER A 527 -18.02 0.51 17.73
CA SER A 527 -17.39 0.15 16.46
C SER A 527 -17.48 1.34 15.50
N GLY A 528 -16.44 1.56 14.70
CA GLY A 528 -16.36 2.71 13.79
C GLY A 528 -15.78 4.02 14.38
N TYR A 529 -15.39 4.02 15.66
CA TYR A 529 -14.73 5.15 16.32
C TYR A 529 -13.22 5.20 16.12
#